data_AF-A0A1L8TQS1-F1
#
_entry.id   AF-A0A1L8TQS1-F1
#
_cell.length_a   1.000
_cell.length_b   1.000
_cell.length_c   1.000
_cell.angle_alpha   90.00
_cell.angle_beta   90.00
_cell.angle_gamma   90.00
#
_symmetry.space_group_name_H-M   'P 1'
#
loop_
_entity.id
_entity.type
_entity.pdbx_description
1 polymer ?
#
loop_
_entity_poly.entity_id
_entity_poly.type
_entity_poly.pdbx_seq_one_letter_code
_entity_poly.pdbx_strand_id
1 'polypeptide(L)'
;MLHREILSPKEVLDKIPNLDEGVFAIRCEMPLKTYQVILYKYQEDFFSIENPALLSALLGKNAADFGSSDQLLDKIEVCFEDNHYEPTTKEWVTLDLNTLKLINNVEVQFFDLEE
;
A
#
# COMPACT_ATOMS: atom_id res chain seq x y z
N MET A 1 -6.82 1.37 -17.61
CA MET A 1 -7.16 2.31 -16.53
C MET A 1 -6.84 1.62 -15.24
N LEU A 2 -6.11 2.27 -14.33
CA LEU A 2 -5.72 1.66 -13.07
C LEU A 2 -6.95 1.36 -12.20
N HIS A 3 -7.17 0.08 -11.89
CA HIS A 3 -8.28 -0.33 -11.05
C HIS A 3 -7.96 -0.04 -9.58
N ARG A 4 -8.95 0.48 -8.86
CA ARG A 4 -8.79 0.91 -7.46
C ARG A 4 -9.98 0.54 -6.61
N GLU A 5 -9.70 0.12 -5.39
CA GLU A 5 -10.70 -0.26 -4.40
C GLU A 5 -10.36 0.38 -3.05
N ILE A 6 -11.38 0.77 -2.30
CA ILE A 6 -11.22 1.16 -0.90
C ILE A 6 -11.45 -0.10 -0.08
N LEU A 7 -10.47 -0.47 0.74
CA LEU A 7 -10.52 -1.67 1.57
C LEU A 7 -10.45 -1.30 3.05
N SER A 8 -10.92 -2.19 3.90
CA SER A 8 -10.58 -2.23 5.33
C SER A 8 -9.30 -3.05 5.54
N PRO A 9 -8.57 -2.87 6.66
CA PRO A 9 -7.41 -3.69 6.98
C PRO A 9 -7.71 -5.20 7.01
N LYS A 10 -8.95 -5.58 7.35
CA LYS A 10 -9.40 -6.98 7.30
C LYS A 10 -9.48 -7.49 5.87
N GLU A 11 -10.07 -6.71 4.95
CA GLU A 11 -10.16 -7.10 3.54
C GLU A 11 -8.78 -7.20 2.88
N VAL A 12 -7.80 -6.38 3.30
CA VAL A 12 -6.41 -6.53 2.87
C VAL A 12 -5.83 -7.87 3.30
N LEU A 13 -6.01 -8.26 4.58
CA LEU A 13 -5.56 -9.56 5.09
C LEU A 13 -6.19 -10.73 4.34
N ASP A 14 -7.46 -10.60 3.94
CA ASP A 14 -8.19 -11.64 3.20
C ASP A 14 -7.74 -11.68 1.72
N LYS A 15 -7.32 -10.54 1.14
CA LYS A 15 -6.88 -10.41 -0.27
C LYS A 15 -5.42 -10.83 -0.49
N ILE A 16 -4.49 -10.43 0.38
CA ILE A 16 -3.04 -10.68 0.24
C ILE A 16 -2.68 -12.13 -0.13
N PRO A 17 -3.26 -13.18 0.48
CA PRO A 17 -2.88 -14.56 0.18
C PRO A 17 -3.18 -15.03 -1.24
N ASN A 18 -4.09 -14.35 -1.95
CA ASN A 18 -4.54 -14.72 -3.29
C ASN A 18 -4.16 -13.66 -4.34
N LEU A 19 -3.33 -12.69 -3.96
CA LEU A 19 -2.86 -11.61 -4.82
C LEU A 19 -1.39 -11.87 -5.15
N ASP A 20 -1.06 -11.98 -6.43
CA ASP A 20 0.31 -12.07 -6.91
C ASP A 20 0.97 -10.70 -6.88
N GLU A 21 0.33 -9.67 -7.45
CA GLU A 21 0.87 -8.32 -7.51
C GLU A 21 -0.15 -7.22 -7.14
N GLY A 22 0.26 -6.27 -6.30
CA GLY A 22 -0.55 -5.08 -6.09
C GLY A 22 0.01 -4.11 -5.07
N VAL A 23 -0.65 -2.95 -4.97
CA VAL A 23 -0.22 -1.84 -4.11
C VAL A 23 -1.32 -1.48 -3.13
N PHE A 24 -0.96 -1.30 -1.86
CA PHE A 24 -1.83 -0.80 -0.82
C PHE A 24 -1.25 0.48 -0.23
N ALA A 25 -1.95 1.60 -0.40
CA ALA A 25 -1.65 2.83 0.34
C ALA A 25 -2.44 2.83 1.65
N ILE A 26 -1.76 2.91 2.79
CA ILE A 26 -2.35 2.78 4.12
C ILE A 26 -2.05 4.02 4.94
N ARG A 27 -3.09 4.69 5.46
CA ARG A 27 -2.96 5.81 6.39
C ARG A 27 -3.83 5.59 7.62
N CYS A 28 -3.26 5.84 8.79
CA CYS A 28 -4.00 5.86 10.04
C CYS A 28 -3.56 7.07 10.86
N GLU A 29 -4.48 7.99 11.14
CA GLU A 29 -4.22 9.14 12.01
C GLU A 29 -4.27 8.70 13.48
N MET A 30 -3.15 8.73 14.20
CA MET A 30 -3.14 8.44 15.64
C MET A 30 -2.95 9.74 16.44
N PRO A 31 -3.28 9.76 17.74
CA PRO A 31 -3.20 10.99 18.55
C PRO A 31 -1.82 11.68 18.57
N LEU A 32 -0.74 10.93 18.38
CA LEU A 32 0.64 11.44 18.46
C LEU A 32 1.42 11.41 17.13
N LYS A 33 1.00 10.57 16.18
CA LYS A 33 1.68 10.39 14.89
C LYS A 33 0.69 9.84 13.87
N THR A 34 0.88 10.17 12.60
CA THR A 34 0.20 9.49 11.50
C THR A 34 1.04 8.30 11.04
N TYR A 35 0.47 7.10 11.11
CA TYR A 35 1.04 5.92 10.47
C TYR A 35 0.71 5.97 8.98
N GLN A 36 1.73 5.86 8.14
CA GLN A 36 1.64 5.98 6.69
C GLN A 36 2.62 5.01 6.06
N VAL A 37 2.12 4.08 5.25
CA VAL A 37 2.95 3.13 4.53
C VAL A 37 2.33 2.81 3.18
N ILE A 38 3.17 2.61 2.18
CA ILE A 38 2.79 1.96 0.93
C ILE A 38 3.33 0.55 0.99
N LEU A 39 2.42 -0.43 0.94
CA LEU A 39 2.76 -1.83 0.87
C LEU A 39 2.66 -2.28 -0.58
N TYR A 40 3.78 -2.68 -1.16
CA TYR A 40 3.80 -3.37 -2.45
C TYR A 40 3.98 -4.87 -2.22
N LYS A 41 3.17 -5.65 -2.92
CA LYS A 41 3.22 -7.11 -2.90
C LYS A 41 3.58 -7.59 -4.31
N TYR A 42 4.59 -8.45 -4.40
CA TYR A 42 4.99 -9.14 -5.63
C TYR A 42 5.34 -10.60 -5.33
N GLN A 43 4.54 -11.54 -5.83
CA GLN A 43 4.68 -12.99 -5.64
C GLN A 43 4.75 -13.46 -4.18
N GLU A 44 5.92 -13.63 -3.58
CA GLU A 44 6.04 -13.96 -2.14
C GLU A 44 6.67 -12.80 -1.35
N ASP A 45 7.17 -11.79 -2.05
CA ASP A 45 7.88 -10.67 -1.50
C ASP A 45 6.94 -9.52 -1.17
N PHE A 46 7.24 -8.86 -0.07
CA PHE A 46 6.55 -7.66 0.38
C PHE A 46 7.56 -6.54 0.50
N PHE A 47 7.15 -5.33 0.16
CA PHE A 47 7.98 -4.15 0.29
C PHE A 47 7.18 -3.06 1.00
N SER A 48 7.77 -2.54 2.07
CA SER A 48 7.19 -1.45 2.86
C SER A 48 7.91 -0.17 2.51
N ILE A 49 7.19 0.79 1.95
CA ILE A 49 7.75 2.05 1.48
C ILE A 49 7.16 3.19 2.32
N GLU A 50 8.05 3.98 2.91
CA GLU A 50 7.69 5.21 3.62
C GLU A 50 7.94 6.43 2.73
N ASN A 51 6.97 6.78 1.88
CA ASN A 51 7.01 8.01 1.08
C ASN A 51 5.74 8.84 1.27
N PRO A 52 5.75 9.85 2.17
CA PRO A 52 4.57 10.66 2.47
C PRO A 52 4.01 11.42 1.25
N ALA A 53 4.85 11.82 0.31
CA ALA A 53 4.44 12.54 -0.89
C ALA A 53 3.67 11.61 -1.84
N LEU A 54 4.22 10.43 -2.11
CA LEU A 54 3.56 9.41 -2.93
C LEU A 54 2.26 8.92 -2.27
N LEU A 55 2.28 8.66 -0.97
CA LEU A 55 1.11 8.22 -0.23
C LEU A 55 -0.02 9.27 -0.23
N SER A 56 0.33 10.55 -0.11
CA SER A 56 -0.65 11.63 -0.22
C SER A 56 -1.25 11.72 -1.63
N ALA A 57 -0.47 11.43 -2.68
CA ALA A 57 -0.97 11.35 -4.05
C ALA A 57 -1.91 10.15 -4.24
N LEU A 58 -1.56 8.98 -3.69
CA LEU A 58 -2.35 7.76 -3.79
C LEU A 58 -3.68 7.84 -3.03
N LEU A 59 -3.70 8.45 -1.85
CA LEU A 59 -4.89 8.63 -1.02
C LEU A 59 -5.67 9.92 -1.29
N GLY A 60 -5.15 10.78 -2.16
CA GLY A 60 -5.75 12.07 -2.49
C GLY A 60 -7.09 11.91 -3.23
N LYS A 61 -7.99 12.88 -3.08
CA LYS A 61 -9.25 12.93 -3.88
C LYS A 61 -9.01 12.96 -5.39
N ASN A 62 -7.80 13.37 -5.80
CA ASN A 62 -7.31 13.37 -7.18
C ASN A 62 -6.27 12.28 -7.43
N ALA A 63 -6.33 11.12 -6.77
CA ALA A 63 -5.52 9.93 -7.09
C ALA A 63 -5.66 9.42 -8.55
N ALA A 64 -6.41 10.15 -9.38
CA ALA A 64 -6.57 9.99 -10.82
C ALA A 64 -5.36 10.44 -11.66
N ASP A 65 -4.29 10.96 -11.04
CA ASP A 65 -3.08 11.38 -11.77
C ASP A 65 -2.22 10.20 -12.26
N PHE A 66 -2.46 8.98 -11.75
CA PHE A 66 -1.88 7.76 -12.33
C PHE A 66 -2.77 7.28 -13.48
N GLY A 67 -2.39 7.63 -14.71
CA GLY A 67 -3.11 7.26 -15.93
C GLY A 67 -3.05 5.76 -16.26
N SER A 68 -2.04 5.05 -15.75
CA SER A 68 -1.84 3.59 -15.91
C SER A 68 -1.11 2.98 -14.70
N SER A 69 -1.11 1.64 -14.64
CA SER A 69 -0.27 0.84 -13.73
C SER A 69 1.22 1.16 -13.91
N ASP A 70 1.69 1.26 -15.16
CA ASP A 70 3.10 1.59 -15.46
C ASP A 70 3.57 2.89 -14.80
N GLN A 71 2.74 3.95 -14.84
CA GLN A 71 3.09 5.22 -14.22
C GLN A 71 3.17 5.14 -12.69
N LEU A 72 2.38 4.26 -12.08
CA LEU A 72 2.46 3.99 -10.65
C LEU A 72 3.73 3.19 -10.33
N LEU A 73 4.01 2.15 -11.10
CA LEU A 73 5.21 1.32 -10.97
C LEU A 73 6.49 2.16 -11.10
N ASP A 74 6.58 3.08 -12.06
CA ASP A 74 7.72 3.99 -12.21
C ASP A 74 7.97 4.83 -10.95
N LYS A 75 6.92 5.24 -10.22
CA LYS A 75 7.07 5.99 -8.96
C LYS A 75 7.46 5.10 -7.80
N ILE A 76 6.96 3.88 -7.77
CA ILE A 76 7.29 2.88 -6.76
C ILE A 76 8.75 2.44 -6.91
N GLU A 77 9.22 2.25 -8.14
CA GLU A 77 10.59 1.85 -8.46
C GLU A 77 11.61 2.86 -7.89
N VAL A 78 11.38 4.16 -8.10
CA VAL A 78 12.21 5.22 -7.50
C VAL A 78 12.25 5.11 -5.97
N CYS A 79 11.14 4.71 -5.33
CA CYS A 79 11.12 4.53 -3.89
C CYS A 79 11.84 3.23 -3.45
N PHE A 80 11.90 2.21 -4.29
CA PHE A 80 12.71 1.02 -4.02
C PHE A 80 14.20 1.32 -4.10
N GLU A 81 14.63 2.14 -5.06
CA GLU A 81 16.02 2.60 -5.13
C GLU A 81 16.43 3.30 -3.82
N ASP A 82 15.58 4.19 -3.31
CA ASP A 82 15.79 4.90 -2.04
C ASP A 82 15.80 3.97 -0.82
N ASN A 83 15.04 2.87 -0.86
CA ASN A 83 14.96 1.86 0.20
C ASN A 83 15.87 0.63 -0.06
N HIS A 84 16.82 0.74 -0.99
CA HIS A 84 17.76 -0.33 -1.37
C HIS A 84 17.10 -1.67 -1.72
N TYR A 85 15.86 -1.66 -2.20
CA TYR A 85 15.06 -2.85 -2.50
C TYR A 85 14.98 -3.84 -1.32
N GLU A 86 15.07 -3.36 -0.07
CA GLU A 86 14.96 -4.23 1.09
C GLU A 86 13.51 -4.70 1.26
N PRO A 87 13.24 -6.02 1.19
CA PRO A 87 11.90 -6.54 1.42
C PRO A 87 11.56 -6.50 2.92
N THR A 88 10.27 -6.37 3.21
CA THR A 88 9.71 -6.63 4.53
C THR A 88 9.18 -8.07 4.59
N THR A 89 9.05 -8.61 5.80
CA THR A 89 8.55 -9.99 5.95
C THR A 89 7.03 -10.01 6.03
N LYS A 90 6.44 -11.12 5.57
CA LYS A 90 5.00 -11.37 5.65
C LYS A 90 4.48 -11.27 7.09
N GLU A 91 5.27 -11.70 8.08
CA GLU A 91 4.91 -11.65 9.49
C GLU A 91 4.75 -10.22 9.98
N TRP A 92 5.65 -9.31 9.57
CA TRP A 92 5.56 -7.89 9.90
C TRP A 92 4.33 -7.24 9.27
N VAL A 93 4.10 -7.49 7.98
CA VAL A 93 2.90 -7.01 7.27
C VAL A 93 1.63 -7.52 7.94
N THR A 94 1.59 -8.81 8.28
CA THR A 94 0.44 -9.44 8.94
C THR A 94 0.22 -8.86 10.32
N LEU A 95 1.28 -8.59 11.09
CA LEU A 95 1.19 -7.97 12.41
C LEU A 95 0.62 -6.55 12.33
N ASP A 96 1.11 -5.74 11.40
CA ASP A 96 0.64 -4.37 11.17
C ASP A 96 -0.84 -4.36 10.82
N LEU A 97 -1.26 -5.14 9.83
CA LEU A 97 -2.66 -5.22 9.41
C LEU A 97 -3.58 -5.75 10.53
N ASN A 98 -3.12 -6.74 11.31
CA ASN A 98 -3.86 -7.24 12.47
C ASN A 98 -3.96 -6.21 13.61
N THR A 99 -3.07 -5.24 13.66
CA THR A 99 -3.16 -4.11 14.59
C THR A 99 -4.13 -3.07 14.04
N LEU A 100 -3.98 -2.70 12.77
CA LEU A 100 -4.80 -1.69 12.09
C LEU A 100 -6.28 -2.08 12.04
N LYS A 101 -6.64 -3.36 11.90
CA LYS A 101 -8.05 -3.81 11.93
C LYS A 101 -8.79 -3.49 13.24
N LEU A 102 -8.06 -3.20 14.32
CA LEU A 102 -8.61 -2.85 15.63
C LEU A 102 -8.84 -1.33 15.78
N ILE A 103 -8.48 -0.54 14.76
CA ILE A 103 -8.52 0.91 14.75
C ILE A 103 -9.61 1.39 13.79
N ASN A 104 -10.38 2.41 14.19
CA ASN A 104 -11.58 2.85 13.46
C ASN A 104 -11.32 3.86 12.33
N ASN A 105 -10.14 4.44 12.24
CA ASN A 105 -9.80 5.52 11.30
C ASN A 105 -8.61 5.17 10.41
N VAL A 106 -8.64 3.95 9.87
CA VAL A 106 -7.66 3.49 8.88
C VAL A 106 -8.24 3.68 7.49
N GLU A 107 -7.51 4.38 6.65
CA GLU A 107 -7.76 4.52 5.22
C GLU A 107 -6.84 3.55 4.48
N VAL A 108 -7.43 2.69 3.65
CA VAL A 108 -6.67 1.84 2.74
C VAL A 108 -7.21 2.03 1.34
N GLN A 109 -6.30 2.30 0.41
CA GLN A 109 -6.58 2.27 -1.01
C GLN A 109 -5.73 1.19 -1.68
N PHE A 110 -6.41 0.23 -2.30
CA PHE A 110 -5.81 -0.84 -3.08
C PHE A 110 -5.79 -0.47 -4.55
N PHE A 111 -4.67 -0.77 -5.21
CA PHE A 111 -4.49 -0.65 -6.64
C PHE A 111 -4.14 -2.02 -7.17
N ASP A 112 -4.99 -2.51 -8.06
CA ASP A 112 -4.83 -3.80 -8.71
C ASP A 112 -3.86 -3.65 -9.88
N LEU A 113 -2.84 -4.51 -9.91
CA LEU A 113 -1.81 -4.52 -10.93
C LEU A 113 -1.81 -5.83 -11.73
N GLU A 114 -2.71 -6.78 -11.41
CA GLU A 114 -2.92 -7.98 -12.20
C GLU A 114 -3.70 -7.61 -13.48
N GLU A 115 -3.14 -7.90 -14.66
CA GLU A 115 -3.81 -7.73 -15.96
C GLU A 115 -4.77 -8.88 -16.29
#